data_AF-A0A1I2NAH1-F1
#
_entry.id   AF-A0A1I2NAH1-F1
#
_cell.length_a   1.000
_cell.length_b   1.000
_cell.length_c   1.000
_cell.angle_alpha   90.00
_cell.angle_beta   90.00
_cell.angle_gamma   90.00
#
_symmetry.space_group_name_H-M   'P 1'
#
loop_
_entity.id
_entity.type
_entity.pdbx_description
1 polymer ?
#
loop_
_entity_poly.entity_id
_entity_poly.type
_entity_poly.pdbx_seq_one_letter_code
_entity_poly.pdbx_strand_id
1 'polypeptide(L)' 'MARYLLKCVATLLIVFAFMFGTIFSFDSPALWQNIVCLAGNFILWGGSLYLLWRK' A
#
# COMPACT_ATOMS: atom_id res chain seq x y z
N MET A 1 -3.26 0.49 -25.22
CA MET A 1 -2.43 1.52 -24.56
C MET A 1 -3.07 2.11 -23.31
N ALA A 2 -4.28 2.70 -23.38
CA ALA A 2 -4.89 3.42 -22.25
C ALA A 2 -5.04 2.59 -20.95
N ARG A 3 -5.43 1.31 -21.04
CA ARG A 3 -5.54 0.42 -19.86
C ARG A 3 -4.21 0.19 -19.12
N TYR A 4 -3.11 0.10 -19.86
CA TYR A 4 -1.78 -0.07 -19.25
C TYR A 4 -1.31 1.22 -18.57
N LEU A 5 -1.56 2.36 -19.19
CA LEU A 5 -1.32 3.68 -18.59
C LEU A 5 -2.11 3.84 -17.28
N LEU A 6 -3.39 3.46 -17.26
CA LEU A 6 -4.22 3.51 -16.06
C LEU A 6 -3.69 2.59 -14.95
N LYS A 7 -3.25 1.37 -15.30
CA LYS A 7 -2.61 0.45 -14.35
C LYS A 7 -1.29 1.00 -13.81
N CYS A 8 -0.48 1.66 -14.64
CA CYS A 8 0.76 2.31 -14.19
C CYS A 8 0.48 3.47 -13.22
N VAL A 9 -0.48 4.34 -13.53
CA VAL A 9 -0.86 5.45 -12.65
C VAL A 9 -1.42 4.93 -11.32
N ALA A 10 -2.32 3.93 -11.36
CA ALA A 10 -2.85 3.32 -10.15
C ALA A 10 -1.75 2.62 -9.32
N THR A 11 -0.78 1.96 -9.98
CA THR A 11 0.38 1.36 -9.30
C THR A 11 1.22 2.43 -8.61
N LEU A 12 1.51 3.55 -9.27
CA LEU A 12 2.25 4.67 -8.68
C LEU A 12 1.53 5.26 -7.47
N LEU A 13 0.22 5.46 -7.55
CA LEU A 13 -0.59 5.96 -6.43
C LEU A 13 -0.58 4.98 -5.25
N ILE A 14 -0.70 3.67 -5.51
CA ILE A 14 -0.63 2.63 -4.46
C ILE A 14 0.73 2.63 -3.79
N VAL A 15 1.84 2.69 -4.55
CA VAL A 15 3.20 2.71 -3.98
C VAL A 15 3.43 3.96 -3.14
N PHE A 16 2.96 5.12 -3.61
CA PHE A 16 3.06 6.37 -2.87
C PHE A 16 2.27 6.31 -1.56
N ALA A 17 1.02 5.86 -1.61
CA ALA A 17 0.18 5.73 -0.42
C ALA A 17 0.72 4.65 0.54
N PHE A 18 1.29 3.57 0.02
CA PHE A 18 1.98 2.56 0.80
C PHE A 18 3.12 3.19 1.59
N MET A 19 4.04 3.93 0.95
CA MET A 19 5.17 4.59 1.61
C MET A 19 4.72 5.54 2.73
N PHE A 20 3.70 6.36 2.47
CA PHE A 20 3.12 7.23 3.50
C PHE A 20 2.56 6.43 4.67
N GLY A 21 1.77 5.38 4.40
CA GLY A 21 1.23 4.51 5.43
C GLY A 21 2.31 3.81 6.25
N THR A 22 3.44 3.43 5.64
CA THR A 22 4.56 2.83 6.35
C THR A 22 5.21 3.81 7.32
N ILE A 23 5.40 5.06 6.93
CA ILE A 23 5.99 6.10 7.79
C ILE A 23 5.09 6.35 9.02
N PHE A 24 3.78 6.50 8.81
CA PHE A 24 2.83 6.70 9.91
C PHE A 24 2.67 5.47 10.81
N SER A 25 2.98 4.27 10.31
CA SER A 25 2.89 3.03 11.11
C SER A 25 3.92 2.96 12.24
N PHE A 26 4.91 3.86 12.30
CA PHE A 26 5.91 3.90 13.37
C PHE A 26 5.70 5.03 14.38
N ASP A 27 4.59 5.76 14.30
CA ASP A 27 4.32 6.93 15.14
C ASP A 27 3.96 6.53 16.60
N SER A 28 3.48 5.31 16.83
CA SER A 28 3.10 4.87 18.17
C SER A 28 4.32 4.39 18.97
N PRO A 29 4.41 4.74 20.27
CA PRO A 29 5.43 4.18 21.18
C PRO A 29 5.19 2.69 21.48
N ALA A 30 3.99 2.17 21.17
CA ALA A 30 3.64 0.77 21.40
C ALA A 30 4.03 -0.10 20.19
N LEU A 31 5.02 -0.96 20.38
CA LEU A 31 5.54 -1.85 19.34
C LEU A 31 4.45 -2.73 18.69
N TRP A 32 3.46 -3.19 19.47
CA TRP A 32 2.34 -3.96 18.93
C TRP A 32 1.44 -3.16 17.99
N GLN A 33 1.18 -1.89 18.29
CA GLN A 33 0.36 -1.05 17.41
C GLN A 33 1.09 -0.82 16.08
N ASN A 34 2.40 -0.60 16.13
CA ASN A 34 3.21 -0.42 14.92
C ASN A 34 3.20 -1.67 14.03
N ILE A 35 3.33 -2.87 14.62
CA ILE A 35 3.26 -4.13 13.87
C ILE A 35 1.88 -4.29 13.21
N VAL A 36 0.79 -4.00 13.93
CA VAL A 36 -0.57 -4.12 13.39
C VAL A 36 -0.80 -3.11 12.26
N CYS A 37 -0.37 -1.86 12.43
CA CYS A 37 -0.46 -0.83 11.40
C CYS A 37 0.36 -1.19 10.15
N LEU A 38 1.59 -1.67 10.34
CA LEU A 38 2.45 -2.12 9.25
C LEU A 38 1.83 -3.30 8.51
N ALA A 39 1.34 -4.31 9.23
CA ALA A 39 0.69 -5.48 8.64
C ALA A 39 -0.58 -5.10 7.87
N GLY A 40 -1.41 -4.22 8.44
CA GLY A 40 -2.59 -3.67 7.76
C GLY A 40 -2.23 -2.91 6.47
N ASN A 41 -1.17 -2.10 6.51
CA ASN A 41 -0.67 -1.37 5.35
C ASN A 41 -0.20 -2.32 4.24
N PHE A 42 0.55 -3.38 4.58
CA PHE A 42 0.97 -4.41 3.62
C PHE A 42 -0.21 -5.17 3.01
N ILE A 43 -1.21 -5.55 3.81
CA ILE A 43 -2.38 -6.31 3.33
C ILE A 43 -3.23 -5.44 2.40
N LEU A 44 -3.53 -4.19 2.80
CA LEU A 44 -4.37 -3.29 2.01
C LEU A 44 -3.74 -2.95 0.66
N TRP A 45 -2.51 -2.46 0.65
CA TRP A 45 -1.86 -2.01 -0.57
C TRP A 45 -1.31 -3.17 -1.40
N GLY A 46 -0.76 -4.21 -0.76
CA GLY A 46 -0.33 -5.43 -1.43
C GLY A 46 -1.50 -6.18 -2.07
N GLY A 47 -2.65 -6.27 -1.38
CA GLY A 47 -3.88 -6.82 -1.93
C GLY A 47 -4.44 -5.99 -3.08
N SER A 48 -4.45 -4.66 -2.94
CA SER A 48 -4.89 -3.75 -4.01
C SER A 48 -4.02 -3.87 -5.26
N LEU A 49 -2.71 -3.97 -5.10
CA LEU A 49 -1.76 -4.13 -6.20
C LEU A 49 -1.92 -5.51 -6.87
N TYR A 50 -2.15 -6.56 -6.07
CA TYR A 50 -2.51 -7.88 -6.57
C TYR A 50 -3.79 -7.84 -7.40
N LEU A 51 -4.86 -7.19 -6.92
CA LEU A 51 -6.13 -7.08 -7.64
C LEU A 51 -6.02 -6.26 -8.94
N LEU A 52 -5.23 -5.19 -8.94
CA LEU A 52 -4.99 -4.35 -10.12
C LEU A 52 -4.30 -5.12 -11.26
N TRP A 53 -3.40 -6.04 -10.88
CA TRP A 53 -2.64 -6.87 -11.80
C TRP A 53 -3.25 -8.25 -12.04
N ARG A 54 -4.23 -8.67 -11.22
CA ARG A 54 -5.07 -9.84 -11.48
C ARG A 54 -5.81 -9.59 -12.78
N LYS A 55 -5.60 -10.53 -13.73
CA LYS A 55 -6.02 -10.49 -15.14
C LYS A 55 -7.28 -9.70 -15.43
#